data_AF-A0A7X9KY43-F1
#
_entry.id   AF-A0A7X9KY43-F1
#
_cell.length_a   1.000
_cell.length_b   1.000
_cell.length_c   1.000
_cell.angle_alpha   90.00
_cell.angle_beta   90.00
_cell.angle_gamma   90.00
#
_symmetry.space_group_name_H-M   'P 1'
#
loop_
_entity.id
_entity.type
_entity.pdbx_description
1 polymer ?
#
loop_
_entity_poly.entity_id
_entity_poly.type
_entity_poly.pdbx_seq_one_letter_code
_entity_poly.pdbx_strand_id
1 'polypeptide(L)'
;PEHGYIIKSKRGGGGCIQIFRMSNETFLQLNYLIDECVGCSITKNDAFNIITRLFESEIINENEFRIMKSALSDKSFDIEIPDETKNILRSKILTQMILELSYKK
;
A
#
# COMPACT_ATOMS: atom_id res chain seq x y z
N PRO A 1 -3.66 -16.42 0.55
CA PRO A 1 -5.06 -15.94 0.37
C PRO A 1 -5.62 -16.47 -0.95
N GLU A 2 -6.28 -17.64 -0.95
CA GLU A 2 -6.54 -18.39 -2.20
C GLU A 2 -7.92 -18.15 -2.85
N HIS A 3 -8.88 -17.47 -2.22
CA HIS A 3 -10.28 -17.50 -2.71
C HIS A 3 -11.03 -16.15 -2.79
N GLY A 4 -10.35 -15.01 -2.85
CA GLY A 4 -11.05 -13.70 -3.03
C GLY A 4 -11.85 -13.21 -1.80
N TYR A 5 -11.59 -13.82 -0.64
CA TYR A 5 -12.11 -13.38 0.65
C TYR A 5 -10.96 -13.02 1.59
N ILE A 6 -11.15 -11.93 2.32
CA ILE A 6 -10.22 -11.48 3.36
C ILE A 6 -10.90 -11.59 4.71
N ILE A 7 -10.20 -12.21 5.67
CA ILE A 7 -10.70 -12.46 7.02
C ILE A 7 -9.90 -11.58 8.00
N LYS A 8 -10.56 -10.61 8.65
CA LYS A 8 -9.99 -9.85 9.79
C LYS A 8 -10.51 -10.44 11.10
N SER A 9 -9.60 -10.73 12.03
CA SER A 9 -9.91 -11.24 13.36
C SER A 9 -9.54 -10.23 14.44
N LYS A 10 -10.51 -9.85 15.28
CA LYS A 10 -10.25 -9.11 16.53
C LYS A 10 -10.49 -10.06 17.71
N ARG A 11 -9.50 -10.22 18.60
CA ARG A 11 -9.59 -11.12 19.77
C ARG A 11 -9.90 -10.31 21.05
N GLY A 12 -10.72 -10.85 21.95
CA GLY A 12 -11.18 -10.21 23.20
C GLY A 12 -12.69 -10.39 23.46
N GLY A 13 -13.21 -9.85 24.57
CA GLY A 13 -14.62 -10.02 25.03
C GLY A 13 -15.73 -9.41 24.16
N GLY A 14 -15.40 -9.03 22.93
CA GLY A 14 -16.31 -8.54 21.89
C GLY A 14 -15.74 -8.81 20.49
N GLY A 15 -14.99 -9.90 20.34
CA GLY A 15 -14.35 -10.26 19.09
C GLY A 15 -15.37 -10.56 17.99
N CYS A 16 -15.12 -10.04 16.80
CA CYS A 16 -15.86 -10.40 15.60
C CYS A 16 -14.89 -10.85 14.50
N ILE A 17 -15.39 -11.67 13.60
CA ILE A 17 -14.71 -12.04 12.36
C ILE A 17 -15.41 -11.26 11.25
N GLN A 18 -14.67 -10.38 10.59
CA GLN A 18 -15.17 -9.64 9.42
C GLN A 18 -14.65 -10.32 8.16
N ILE A 19 -15.56 -10.76 7.29
CA ILE A 19 -15.25 -11.40 6.02
C ILE A 19 -15.67 -10.44 4.91
N PHE A 20 -14.69 -9.98 4.12
CA PHE A 20 -14.93 -9.10 2.99
C PHE A 20 -14.83 -9.91 1.69
N ARG A 21 -15.81 -9.73 0.79
CA ARG A 21 -15.81 -10.30 -0.57
C ARG A 21 -15.39 -9.20 -1.54
N MET A 22 -14.23 -9.33 -2.16
CA MET A 22 -13.74 -8.31 -3.09
C MET A 22 -14.16 -8.56 -4.53
N SER A 23 -14.39 -7.47 -5.26
CA SER A 23 -14.50 -7.51 -6.72
C SER A 23 -13.12 -7.86 -7.30
N ASN A 24 -13.01 -9.01 -7.97
CA ASN A 24 -11.75 -9.63 -8.41
C ASN A 24 -10.80 -8.71 -9.20
N GLU A 25 -11.30 -7.74 -9.96
CA GLU A 25 -10.48 -6.96 -10.90
C GLU A 25 -9.53 -5.96 -10.21
N THR A 26 -10.05 -5.13 -9.30
CA THR A 26 -9.20 -4.16 -8.55
C THR A 26 -8.21 -4.90 -7.64
N PHE A 27 -8.61 -6.02 -7.05
CA PHE A 27 -7.74 -6.82 -6.19
C PHE A 27 -6.57 -7.45 -6.95
N LEU A 28 -6.80 -7.97 -8.16
CA LEU A 28 -5.74 -8.50 -9.01
C LEU A 28 -4.75 -7.41 -9.43
N GLN A 29 -5.23 -6.22 -9.79
CA GLN A 29 -4.38 -5.08 -10.13
C GLN A 29 -3.54 -4.60 -8.94
N LEU A 30 -4.15 -4.50 -7.75
CA LEU A 30 -3.45 -4.11 -6.54
C LEU A 30 -2.44 -5.17 -6.09
N ASN A 31 -2.77 -6.47 -6.19
CA ASN A 31 -1.81 -7.53 -5.90
C ASN A 31 -0.64 -7.54 -6.87
N TYR A 32 -0.87 -7.26 -8.16
CA TYR A 32 0.22 -7.13 -9.12
C TYR A 32 1.14 -5.95 -8.75
N LEU A 33 0.57 -4.81 -8.35
CA LEU A 33 1.35 -3.67 -7.85
C LEU A 33 2.09 -4.01 -6.55
N ILE A 34 1.48 -4.78 -5.64
CA ILE A 34 2.15 -5.31 -4.45
C ILE A 34 3.30 -6.21 -4.87
N ASP A 35 3.11 -7.17 -5.78
CA ASP A 35 4.17 -8.06 -6.25
C ASP A 35 5.30 -7.29 -6.96
N GLU A 36 4.99 -6.22 -7.70
CA GLU A 36 5.97 -5.28 -8.27
C GLU A 36 6.72 -4.50 -7.16
N CYS A 37 6.02 -4.11 -6.08
CA CYS A 37 6.57 -3.46 -4.89
C CYS A 37 7.31 -4.42 -3.94
N VAL A 38 7.08 -5.73 -4.02
CA VAL A 38 7.74 -6.78 -3.21
C VAL A 38 9.22 -6.92 -3.59
N GLY A 39 9.75 -6.02 -4.43
CA GLY A 39 11.16 -5.65 -4.35
C GLY A 39 11.55 -5.17 -2.94
N CYS A 40 12.72 -5.58 -2.46
CA CYS A 40 13.20 -5.21 -1.12
C CYS A 40 13.40 -3.70 -0.92
N SER A 41 13.45 -2.90 -2.00
CA SER A 41 13.84 -1.49 -2.01
C SER A 41 13.18 -0.76 -3.16
N ILE A 42 12.69 0.46 -2.93
CA ILE A 42 12.12 1.31 -3.97
C ILE A 42 12.62 2.75 -3.85
N THR A 43 12.98 3.37 -4.98
CA THR A 43 13.35 4.78 -5.00
C THR A 43 12.13 5.67 -4.82
N LYS A 44 12.33 6.94 -4.42
CA LYS A 44 11.24 7.92 -4.34
C LYS A 44 10.49 8.06 -5.67
N ASN A 45 11.23 8.13 -6.78
CA ASN A 45 10.63 8.37 -8.09
C ASN A 45 9.73 7.21 -8.51
N ASP A 46 10.19 5.98 -8.30
CA ASP A 46 9.41 4.78 -8.61
C ASP A 46 8.15 4.68 -7.72
N ALA A 47 8.30 4.96 -6.42
CA ALA A 47 7.16 5.04 -5.50
C ALA A 47 6.13 6.09 -5.93
N PHE A 48 6.59 7.26 -6.39
CA PHE A 48 5.71 8.32 -6.89
C PHE A 48 5.02 7.93 -8.20
N ASN A 49 5.70 7.21 -9.08
CA ASN A 49 5.10 6.69 -10.31
C ASN A 49 3.96 5.71 -10.01
N ILE A 50 4.15 4.80 -9.04
CA ILE A 50 3.10 3.88 -8.59
C ILE A 50 1.91 4.63 -8.00
N ILE A 51 2.16 5.59 -7.09
CA ILE A 51 1.10 6.42 -6.51
C ILE A 51 0.34 7.20 -7.60
N THR A 52 1.04 7.67 -8.63
CA THR A 52 0.42 8.37 -9.77
C THR A 52 -0.46 7.43 -10.58
N ARG A 53 0.00 6.22 -10.89
CA ARG A 53 -0.83 5.20 -11.55
C ARG A 53 -2.09 4.87 -10.74
N LEU A 54 -1.98 4.75 -9.41
CA LEU A 54 -3.13 4.50 -8.52
C LEU A 54 -4.16 5.63 -8.59
N PHE A 55 -3.70 6.88 -8.68
CA PHE A 55 -4.56 8.05 -8.81
C PHE A 55 -5.21 8.13 -10.21
N GLU A 56 -4.43 7.91 -11.27
CA GLU A 56 -4.93 7.87 -12.66
C GLU A 56 -5.95 6.74 -12.89
N SER A 57 -5.81 5.64 -12.15
CA SER A 57 -6.74 4.49 -12.21
C SER A 57 -7.97 4.69 -11.31
N GLU A 58 -8.14 5.88 -10.72
CA GLU A 58 -9.22 6.26 -9.80
C GLU A 58 -9.36 5.33 -8.57
N ILE A 59 -8.29 4.62 -8.21
CA ILE A 59 -8.27 3.74 -7.03
C ILE A 59 -8.17 4.56 -5.75
N ILE A 60 -7.43 5.68 -5.80
CA ILE A 60 -7.28 6.64 -4.71
C ILE A 60 -7.79 8.02 -5.12
N ASN A 61 -8.29 8.78 -4.15
CA ASN A 61 -8.68 10.17 -4.38
C ASN A 61 -7.49 11.14 -4.28
N GLU A 62 -7.71 12.40 -4.65
CA GLU A 62 -6.67 13.43 -4.66
C GLU A 62 -6.06 13.69 -3.27
N ASN A 63 -6.85 13.58 -2.20
CA ASN A 63 -6.36 13.74 -0.83
C ASN A 63 -5.43 12.59 -0.44
N GLU A 64 -5.82 11.35 -0.72
CA GLU A 64 -5.00 10.16 -0.50
C GLU A 64 -3.70 10.23 -1.30
N PHE A 65 -3.78 10.62 -2.58
CA PHE A 65 -2.61 10.84 -3.44
C PHE A 65 -1.61 11.84 -2.83
N ARG A 66 -2.09 13.00 -2.38
CA ARG A 66 -1.23 14.02 -1.73
C ARG A 66 -0.60 13.50 -0.44
N ILE A 67 -1.37 12.82 0.41
CA ILE A 67 -0.89 12.28 1.69
C ILE A 67 0.19 11.22 1.44
N MET A 68 -0.06 10.27 0.53
CA MET A 68 0.89 9.20 0.21
C MET A 68 2.21 9.76 -0.34
N LYS A 69 2.16 10.74 -1.26
CA LYS A 69 3.40 11.38 -1.77
C LYS A 69 4.15 12.15 -0.69
N SER A 70 3.43 12.85 0.18
CA SER A 70 4.05 13.58 1.29
C SER A 70 4.78 12.60 2.22
N ALA A 71 4.13 11.49 2.59
CA ALA A 71 4.68 10.48 3.51
C ALA A 71 5.91 9.74 2.95
N LEU A 72 6.00 9.57 1.62
CA LEU A 72 7.14 8.92 0.98
C LEU A 72 8.20 9.91 0.48
N SER A 73 8.04 11.21 0.75
CA SER A 73 9.01 12.23 0.32
C SER A 73 10.35 12.07 1.04
N ASP A 74 11.43 12.64 0.49
CA ASP A 74 12.74 12.59 1.16
C ASP A 74 12.73 13.31 2.52
N LYS A 75 11.88 14.33 2.67
CA LYS A 75 11.69 15.06 3.92
C LYS A 75 11.12 14.19 5.04
N SER A 76 10.36 13.15 4.71
CA SER A 76 9.82 12.20 5.69
C SER A 76 10.87 11.24 6.24
N PHE A 77 12.01 11.12 5.56
CA PHE A 77 13.15 10.30 5.97
C PHE A 77 14.40 11.16 6.21
N ASP A 78 14.21 12.41 6.65
CA ASP A 78 15.28 13.35 6.97
C ASP A 78 15.95 12.97 8.31
N ILE A 79 16.58 11.81 8.30
CA ILE A 79 17.29 11.19 9.41
C ILE A 79 18.60 10.65 8.81
N GLU A 80 19.66 10.63 9.62
CA GLU A 80 20.98 10.11 9.25
C GLU A 80 20.98 8.57 9.12
N ILE A 81 20.31 8.07 8.07
CA ILE A 81 20.32 6.66 7.68
C ILE A 81 20.75 6.53 6.20
N PRO A 82 21.37 5.41 5.80
CA PRO A 82 21.75 5.19 4.41
C PRO A 82 20.54 5.24 3.47
N ASP A 83 20.73 5.77 2.26
CA ASP A 83 19.65 5.91 1.28
C ASP A 83 19.06 4.56 0.86
N GLU A 84 19.86 3.49 0.86
CA GLU A 84 19.37 2.13 0.65
C GLU A 84 18.36 1.72 1.74
N THR A 85 18.65 2.01 3.01
CA THR A 85 17.73 1.76 4.12
C THR A 85 16.46 2.60 4.00
N LYS A 86 16.56 3.87 3.56
CA LYS A 86 15.38 4.71 3.27
C LYS A 86 14.52 4.07 2.20
N ASN A 87 15.10 3.58 1.12
CA ASN A 87 14.37 2.96 0.02
C ASN A 87 13.70 1.63 0.44
N ILE A 88 14.34 0.86 1.31
CA ILE A 88 13.73 -0.34 1.92
C ILE A 88 12.52 0.03 2.78
N LEU A 89 12.65 1.04 3.65
CA LEU A 89 11.54 1.52 4.48
C LEU A 89 10.39 2.07 3.63
N ARG A 90 10.72 2.82 2.58
CA ARG A 90 9.77 3.39 1.63
C ARG A 90 8.98 2.30 0.91
N SER A 91 9.64 1.20 0.50
CA SER A 91 8.98 0.02 -0.09
C SER A 91 8.00 -0.60 0.91
N LYS A 92 8.44 -0.84 2.15
CA LYS A 92 7.57 -1.42 3.19
C LYS A 92 6.35 -0.56 3.50
N ILE A 93 6.53 0.74 3.62
CA ILE A 93 5.43 1.69 3.89
C ILE A 93 4.45 1.71 2.72
N LEU A 94 4.94 1.81 1.48
CA LEU A 94 4.09 1.80 0.28
C LEU A 94 3.30 0.50 0.17
N THR A 95 3.94 -0.65 0.34
CA THR A 95 3.29 -1.97 0.33
C THR A 95 2.17 -2.05 1.36
N GLN A 96 2.39 -1.55 2.59
CA GLN A 96 1.35 -1.54 3.62
C GLN A 96 0.20 -0.59 3.27
N MET A 97 0.48 0.58 2.69
CA MET A 97 -0.58 1.49 2.22
C MET A 97 -1.44 0.85 1.13
N ILE A 98 -0.81 0.20 0.14
CA ILE A 98 -1.52 -0.49 -0.95
C ILE A 98 -2.35 -1.64 -0.39
N LEU A 99 -1.83 -2.40 0.57
CA LEU A 99 -2.57 -3.47 1.23
C LEU A 99 -3.83 -2.95 1.96
N GLU A 100 -3.74 -1.80 2.64
CA GLU A 100 -4.91 -1.16 3.25
C GLU A 100 -5.92 -0.65 2.24
N LEU A 101 -5.46 -0.15 1.08
CA LEU A 101 -6.35 0.18 -0.04
C LEU A 101 -7.06 -1.04 -0.59
N SER A 102 -6.38 -2.20 -0.66
CA SER A 102 -7.02 -3.46 -1.01
C SER A 102 -8.16 -3.76 -0.04
N TYR A 103 -7.96 -3.64 1.28
CA TYR A 103 -9.02 -3.83 2.29
C TYR A 103 -10.20 -2.87 2.20
N LYS A 104 -10.01 -1.70 1.60
CA LYS A 104 -11.04 -0.68 1.47
C LYS A 104 -11.95 -0.99 0.29
N LYS A 105 -12.84 -1.98 0.46
CA LYS A 105 -14.08 -2.19 -0.32
C LYS A 105 -15.06 -3.05 0.47
#